data_AF-A0A7W1QWH3-F1
#
_entry.id   AF-A0A7W1QWH3-F1
#
_cell.length_a   1.000
_cell.length_b   1.000
_cell.length_c   1.000
_cell.angle_alpha   90.00
_cell.angle_beta   90.00
_cell.angle_gamma   90.00
#
_symmetry.space_group_name_H-M   'P 1'
#
loop_
_entity.id
_entity.type
_entity.pdbx_description
1 polymer ?
#
loop_
_entity_poly.entity_id
_entity_poly.type
_entity_poly.pdbx_seq_one_letter_code
_entity_poly.pdbx_strand_id
1 'polypeptide(L)'
;MNEDISHLMDGELDDAALERVFKATRRPPQAEISPDALATWVCYHAIGDSLRGTRAVIPGFAARFARALAIEPTVLAPAPRRRPGMVQPGTWAWGIAATLAAVTVVGWTALSMLDTPPSTVAKVREAVSVRAAQVKPPANVPADYLLAHHEYSPATAIQSVGTYLRAVVTQESEPRP
;
A
#
# COMPACT_ATOMS: atom_id res chain seq x y z
N MET A 1 10.63 14.71 -25.76
CA MET A 1 9.86 15.96 -25.88
C MET A 1 8.53 15.74 -26.60
N ASN A 2 8.50 15.35 -27.88
CA ASN A 2 7.22 15.09 -28.58
C ASN A 2 6.42 13.93 -27.95
N GLU A 3 7.12 12.85 -27.58
CA GLU A 3 6.51 11.73 -26.85
C GLU A 3 5.92 12.17 -25.49
N ASP A 4 6.68 12.95 -24.72
CA ASP A 4 6.21 13.50 -23.43
C ASP A 4 4.95 14.37 -23.58
N ILE A 5 4.87 15.16 -24.65
CA ILE A 5 3.70 15.97 -24.99
C ILE A 5 2.51 15.09 -25.39
N SER A 6 2.74 13.96 -26.07
CA SER A 6 1.69 12.97 -26.36
C SER A 6 1.15 12.34 -25.09
N HIS A 7 2.03 11.83 -24.22
CA HIS A 7 1.63 11.26 -22.93
C HIS A 7 0.88 12.28 -22.07
N LEU A 8 1.30 13.55 -22.10
CA LEU A 8 0.59 14.65 -21.43
C LEU A 8 -0.82 14.87 -22.01
N MET A 9 -0.98 14.79 -23.33
CA MET A 9 -2.25 14.99 -24.03
C MET A 9 -3.23 13.86 -23.72
N ASP A 10 -2.76 12.62 -23.66
CA ASP A 10 -3.56 11.43 -23.37
C ASP A 10 -3.85 11.25 -21.86
N GLY A 11 -3.14 11.98 -20.98
CA GLY A 11 -3.32 11.90 -19.53
C GLY A 11 -2.60 10.70 -18.89
N GLU A 12 -1.61 10.13 -19.57
CA GLU A 12 -0.86 8.93 -19.18
C GLU A 12 0.37 9.24 -18.31
N LEU A 13 0.55 10.49 -17.88
CA LEU A 13 1.66 10.89 -17.01
C LEU A 13 1.31 10.75 -15.52
N ASP A 14 2.20 10.11 -14.78
CA ASP A 14 2.17 10.18 -13.31
C ASP A 14 2.61 11.56 -12.79
N ASP A 15 2.35 11.84 -11.50
CA ASP A 15 2.65 13.15 -10.88
C ASP A 15 4.13 13.57 -11.03
N ALA A 16 5.05 12.60 -10.97
CA ALA A 16 6.48 12.87 -11.06
C ALA A 16 6.91 13.17 -12.51
N ALA A 17 6.36 12.45 -13.47
CA ALA A 17 6.56 12.66 -14.89
C ALA A 17 5.95 13.98 -15.34
N LEU A 18 4.74 14.31 -14.89
CA LEU A 18 4.06 15.57 -15.15
C LEU A 18 4.92 16.78 -14.75
N GLU A 19 5.47 16.76 -13.53
CA GLU A 19 6.36 17.82 -13.03
C GLU A 19 7.66 17.93 -13.86
N ARG A 20 8.22 16.80 -14.30
CA ARG A 20 9.40 16.80 -15.18
C ARG A 20 9.09 17.41 -16.55
N VAL A 21 7.95 17.06 -17.14
CA VAL A 21 7.51 17.59 -18.44
C VAL A 21 7.25 19.09 -18.35
N PHE A 22 6.61 19.58 -17.28
CA PHE A 22 6.43 21.02 -17.08
C PHE A 22 7.75 21.77 -16.89
N LYS A 23 8.72 21.18 -16.19
CA LYS A 23 10.06 21.79 -16.08
C LYS A 23 10.79 21.81 -17.42
N ALA A 24 10.72 20.72 -18.18
CA ALA A 24 11.41 20.59 -19.47
C ALA A 24 10.82 21.51 -20.55
N THR A 25 9.52 21.78 -20.49
CA THR A 25 8.82 22.64 -21.46
C THR A 25 8.89 24.12 -21.12
N ARG A 26 9.29 24.52 -19.91
CA ARG A 26 9.43 25.93 -19.51
C ARG A 26 10.83 26.47 -19.82
N ARG A 27 10.89 27.71 -20.33
CA ARG A 27 12.13 28.46 -20.52
C ARG A 27 12.35 29.44 -19.35
N PRO A 28 13.53 29.46 -18.70
CA PRO A 28 13.89 30.55 -17.79
C PRO A 28 14.17 31.83 -18.59
N PRO A 29 14.00 33.04 -18.02
CA PRO A 29 13.68 33.37 -16.62
C PRO A 29 12.17 33.44 -16.26
N GLN A 30 11.26 33.57 -17.22
CA GLN A 30 9.84 33.88 -16.95
C GLN A 30 8.91 32.65 -16.81
N ALA A 31 9.46 31.43 -16.77
CA ALA A 31 8.66 30.20 -16.70
C ALA A 31 7.61 30.08 -17.82
N GLU A 32 7.88 30.69 -18.98
CA GLU A 32 7.03 30.59 -20.17
C GLU A 32 7.23 29.25 -20.86
N ILE A 33 6.16 28.68 -21.41
CA ILE A 33 6.24 27.46 -22.21
C ILE A 33 7.04 27.77 -23.49
N SER A 34 7.99 26.88 -23.83
CA SER A 34 8.80 26.97 -25.04
C SER A 34 7.88 27.03 -26.28
N PRO A 35 8.14 27.94 -27.24
CA PRO A 35 7.31 28.08 -28.43
C PRO A 35 7.22 26.77 -29.23
N ASP A 36 8.30 25.98 -29.27
CA ASP A 36 8.31 24.69 -29.98
C ASP A 36 7.39 23.67 -29.29
N ALA A 37 7.39 23.62 -27.96
CA ALA A 37 6.51 22.72 -27.19
C ALA A 37 5.04 23.12 -27.35
N LEU A 38 4.76 24.44 -27.34
CA LEU A 38 3.42 24.97 -27.58
C LEU A 38 2.95 24.66 -29.01
N ALA A 39 3.83 24.79 -30.01
CA ALA A 39 3.50 24.47 -31.40
C ALA A 39 3.16 22.99 -31.59
N THR A 40 3.93 22.08 -30.98
CA THR A 40 3.62 20.64 -30.97
C THR A 40 2.27 20.35 -30.31
N TRP A 41 2.02 20.92 -29.12
CA TRP A 41 0.75 20.78 -28.41
C TRP A 41 -0.45 21.21 -29.26
N VAL A 42 -0.36 22.39 -29.89
CA VAL A 42 -1.41 22.90 -30.79
C VAL A 42 -1.61 22.01 -32.01
N CYS A 43 -0.51 21.52 -32.61
CA CYS A 43 -0.57 20.62 -33.76
C CYS A 43 -1.31 19.32 -33.44
N TYR A 44 -1.01 18.70 -32.29
CA TYR A 44 -1.66 17.44 -31.89
C TYR A 44 -3.15 17.62 -31.61
N HIS A 45 -3.55 18.70 -30.93
CA HIS A 45 -4.96 19.02 -30.75
C HIS A 45 -5.67 19.32 -32.08
N ALA A 46 -5.03 20.03 -33.01
CA ALA A 46 -5.61 20.31 -34.32
C ALA A 46 -5.84 19.03 -35.15
N ILE A 47 -4.90 18.07 -35.09
CA ILE A 47 -5.07 16.74 -35.69
C ILE A 47 -6.25 16.02 -35.02
N GLY A 48 -6.30 16.00 -33.69
CA GLY A 48 -7.37 15.35 -32.93
C GLY A 48 -8.76 15.94 -33.22
N ASP A 49 -8.87 17.26 -33.30
CA ASP A 49 -10.11 17.97 -33.64
C ASP A 49 -10.57 17.64 -35.07
N SER A 50 -9.63 17.60 -36.02
CA SER A 50 -9.91 17.21 -37.41
C SER A 50 -10.45 15.78 -37.51
N LEU A 51 -9.82 14.83 -36.81
CA LEU A 51 -10.27 13.44 -36.77
C LEU A 51 -11.66 13.26 -36.14
N ARG A 52 -12.03 14.11 -35.19
CA ARG A 52 -13.35 14.09 -34.52
C ARG A 52 -14.42 14.88 -35.28
N GLY A 53 -14.07 15.57 -36.37
CA GLY A 53 -14.99 16.46 -37.08
C GLY A 53 -15.36 17.72 -36.29
N THR A 54 -14.55 18.08 -35.28
CA THR A 54 -14.74 19.32 -34.51
C THR A 54 -14.45 20.52 -35.41
N ARG A 55 -15.29 21.55 -35.36
CA ARG A 55 -15.07 22.77 -36.14
C ARG A 55 -13.77 23.47 -35.72
N ALA A 56 -13.06 24.01 -36.70
CA ALA A 56 -11.86 24.79 -36.47
C ALA A 56 -12.14 25.98 -35.54
N VAL A 57 -11.23 26.19 -34.58
CA VAL A 57 -11.28 27.30 -33.65
C VAL A 57 -11.13 28.63 -34.42
N ILE A 58 -11.90 29.64 -34.02
CA ILE A 58 -11.84 30.99 -34.61
C ILE A 58 -10.39 31.53 -34.49
N PRO A 59 -9.79 32.06 -35.58
CA PRO A 59 -8.46 32.65 -35.53
C PRO A 59 -8.31 33.67 -34.41
N GLY A 60 -7.21 33.60 -33.67
CA GLY A 60 -6.93 34.52 -32.56
C GLY A 60 -7.76 34.27 -31.30
N PHE A 61 -8.58 33.22 -31.23
CA PHE A 61 -9.32 32.85 -30.02
C PHE A 61 -8.41 32.70 -28.81
N ALA A 62 -7.33 31.92 -28.91
CA ALA A 62 -6.40 31.68 -27.81
C ALA A 62 -5.79 32.98 -27.26
N ALA A 63 -5.40 33.92 -28.15
CA ALA A 63 -4.86 35.22 -27.74
C ALA A 63 -5.93 36.10 -27.07
N ARG A 64 -7.17 36.11 -27.59
CA ARG A 64 -8.29 36.83 -26.96
C ARG A 64 -8.64 36.24 -25.59
N PHE A 65 -8.66 34.91 -25.49
CA PHE A 65 -8.92 34.17 -24.27
C PHE A 65 -7.84 34.44 -23.23
N ALA A 66 -6.55 34.35 -23.58
CA ALA A 66 -5.44 34.64 -22.69
C ALA A 66 -5.48 36.08 -22.16
N ARG A 67 -5.83 37.07 -23.00
CA ARG A 67 -6.02 38.46 -22.56
C ARG A 67 -7.20 38.63 -21.60
N ALA A 68 -8.32 37.95 -21.87
CA ALA A 68 -9.47 37.97 -20.98
C ALA A 68 -9.15 37.29 -19.64
N LEU A 69 -8.42 36.18 -19.65
CA LEU A 69 -8.01 35.48 -18.44
C LEU A 69 -7.01 36.30 -17.60
N ALA A 70 -6.12 37.06 -18.24
CA ALA A 70 -5.14 37.89 -17.55
C ALA A 70 -5.76 39.06 -16.76
N ILE A 71 -6.98 39.49 -17.11
CA ILE A 71 -7.71 40.53 -16.38
C ILE A 71 -8.60 39.95 -15.26
N GLU A 72 -8.80 38.63 -15.23
CA GLU A 72 -9.59 37.99 -14.19
C GLU A 72 -8.79 37.92 -12.87
N PRO A 73 -9.39 38.27 -11.72
CA PRO A 73 -8.73 38.09 -10.44
C PRO A 73 -8.47 36.61 -10.21
N THR A 74 -7.23 36.23 -9.87
CA THR A 74 -6.89 34.83 -9.56
C THR A 74 -7.67 34.37 -8.33
N VAL A 75 -8.77 33.66 -8.53
CA VAL A 75 -9.52 33.00 -7.45
C VAL A 75 -8.73 31.79 -7.02
N LEU A 76 -7.86 31.96 -6.02
CA LEU A 76 -7.21 30.83 -5.36
C LEU A 76 -8.31 30.02 -4.68
N ALA A 77 -8.55 28.80 -5.17
CA ALA A 77 -9.30 27.81 -4.41
C ALA A 77 -8.69 27.76 -3.00
N PRO A 78 -9.50 27.74 -1.91
CA PRO A 78 -8.98 27.70 -0.56
C PRO A 78 -7.98 26.56 -0.48
N ALA A 79 -6.71 26.92 -0.26
CA ALA A 79 -5.63 25.93 -0.22
C ALA A 79 -6.09 24.81 0.73
N PRO A 80 -5.95 23.53 0.34
CA PRO A 80 -6.23 22.45 1.28
C PRO A 80 -5.40 22.75 2.52
N ARG A 81 -6.07 22.97 3.65
CA ARG A 81 -5.42 23.21 4.93
C ARG A 81 -4.59 21.97 5.23
N ARG A 82 -3.34 21.94 4.76
CA ARG A 82 -2.33 21.01 5.25
C ARG A 82 -2.22 21.35 6.72
N ARG A 83 -2.86 20.56 7.59
CA ARG A 83 -2.73 20.72 9.04
C ARG A 83 -1.24 20.62 9.34
N PRO A 84 -0.56 21.71 9.73
CA PRO A 84 0.84 21.63 10.09
C PRO A 84 0.88 20.82 11.40
N GLY A 85 1.57 19.69 11.39
CA GLY A 85 1.98 19.02 12.63
C GLY A 85 0.90 18.29 13.42
N MET A 86 0.26 17.27 12.82
CA MET A 86 -0.18 16.11 13.60
C MET A 86 0.79 14.93 13.43
N VAL A 87 2.10 15.21 13.44
CA VAL A 87 3.03 14.26 14.05
C VAL A 87 2.93 14.57 15.53
N GLN A 88 2.07 13.84 16.25
CA GLN A 88 2.03 13.96 17.70
C GLN A 88 3.43 13.66 18.23
N PRO A 89 4.14 14.61 18.87
CA PRO A 89 5.48 14.36 19.41
C PRO A 89 5.51 13.22 20.44
N GLY A 90 4.34 12.78 20.92
CA GLY A 90 4.22 11.63 21.81
C GLY A 90 4.53 10.28 21.17
N THR A 91 4.30 10.06 19.86
CA THR A 91 4.44 8.71 19.28
C THR A 91 5.89 8.23 19.23
N TRP A 92 6.85 9.15 19.06
CA TRP A 92 8.27 8.82 19.09
C TRP A 92 8.76 8.49 20.51
N ALA A 93 8.24 9.20 21.52
CA ALA A 93 8.52 8.90 22.92
C ALA A 93 8.01 7.50 23.32
N TRP A 94 6.81 7.10 22.84
CA TRP A 94 6.30 5.75 23.03
C TRP A 94 7.15 4.68 22.33
N GLY A 95 7.68 4.98 21.14
CA GLY A 95 8.61 4.11 20.43
C GLY A 95 9.88 3.82 21.25
N ILE A 96 10.52 4.88 21.78
CA ILE A 96 11.72 4.75 22.63
C ILE A 96 11.41 3.99 23.93
N ALA A 97 10.30 4.33 24.59
CA ALA A 97 9.88 3.65 25.82
C ALA A 97 9.61 2.16 25.59
N ALA A 98 8.96 1.80 24.48
CA ALA A 98 8.70 0.41 24.11
C ALA A 98 9.99 -0.37 23.86
N THR A 99 10.99 0.23 23.19
CA THR A 99 12.28 -0.42 22.97
C THR A 99 13.02 -0.68 24.28
N LEU A 100 13.04 0.28 25.20
CA LEU A 100 13.68 0.12 26.52
C LEU A 100 12.96 -0.95 27.36
N ALA A 101 11.62 -0.99 27.32
CA ALA A 101 10.83 -2.03 27.99
C ALA A 101 11.13 -3.42 27.41
N ALA A 102 11.21 -3.56 26.08
CA ALA A 102 11.54 -4.83 25.45
C ALA A 102 12.95 -5.31 25.81
N VAL A 103 13.96 -4.44 25.75
CA VAL A 103 15.36 -4.79 26.09
C VAL A 103 15.49 -5.18 27.56
N THR A 104 14.80 -4.50 28.48
CA THR A 104 14.84 -4.82 29.91
C THR A 104 14.18 -6.16 30.22
N VAL A 105 13.02 -6.47 29.63
CA VAL A 105 12.37 -7.77 29.77
C VAL A 105 13.26 -8.89 29.23
N VAL A 106 13.82 -8.73 28.02
CA VAL A 106 14.72 -9.74 27.44
C VAL A 106 15.96 -9.94 28.31
N GLY A 107 16.60 -8.86 28.75
CA GLY A 107 17.76 -8.93 29.65
C GLY A 107 17.45 -9.63 30.98
N TRP A 108 16.31 -9.32 31.59
CA TRP A 108 15.85 -9.96 32.83
C TRP A 108 15.56 -11.45 32.64
N THR A 109 14.92 -11.83 31.54
CA THR A 109 14.66 -13.25 31.23
C THR A 109 15.96 -14.02 31.00
N ALA A 110 16.93 -13.43 30.29
CA ALA A 110 18.23 -14.03 30.09
C ALA A 110 18.96 -14.26 31.43
N LEU A 111 19.02 -13.25 32.30
CA LEU A 111 19.60 -13.37 33.64
C LEU A 111 18.89 -14.40 34.52
N SER A 112 17.56 -14.46 34.47
CA SER A 112 16.77 -15.45 35.23
C SER A 112 17.03 -16.89 34.76
N MET A 113 17.45 -17.08 33.51
CA MET A 113 17.77 -18.39 32.94
C MET A 113 19.18 -18.86 33.30
N LEU A 114 20.09 -17.99 33.75
CA LEU A 114 21.47 -18.37 34.10
C LEU A 114 21.53 -19.33 35.31
N ASP A 115 20.63 -19.17 36.28
CA ASP A 115 20.59 -19.98 37.51
C ASP A 115 19.53 -21.10 37.45
N THR A 116 18.93 -21.36 36.30
CA THR A 116 17.86 -22.37 36.17
C THR A 116 18.48 -23.77 36.05
N PRO A 117 18.26 -24.69 37.01
CA PRO A 117 18.78 -26.05 36.89
C PRO A 117 18.11 -26.78 35.71
N PRO A 118 18.82 -27.67 35.00
CA PRO A 118 18.33 -28.31 33.78
C PRO A 118 17.04 -29.13 33.97
N SER A 119 16.74 -29.54 35.21
CA SER A 119 15.51 -30.24 35.59
C SER A 119 14.25 -29.35 35.51
N THR A 120 14.38 -28.03 35.67
CA THR A 120 13.25 -27.09 35.58
C THR A 120 12.87 -26.83 34.12
N VAL A 121 13.87 -26.75 33.22
CA VAL A 121 13.65 -26.62 31.77
C VAL A 121 12.96 -27.87 31.20
N ALA A 122 13.31 -29.06 31.70
CA ALA A 122 12.64 -30.30 31.33
C ALA A 122 11.15 -30.34 31.76
N LYS A 123 10.85 -29.93 32.99
CA LYS A 123 9.46 -29.86 33.50
C LYS A 123 8.59 -28.83 32.77
N VAL A 124 9.16 -27.69 32.37
CA VAL A 124 8.42 -26.69 31.57
C VAL A 124 8.12 -27.22 30.16
N ARG A 125 9.06 -27.92 29.52
CA ARG A 125 8.80 -28.60 28.23
C ARG A 125 7.70 -29.66 28.32
N GLU A 126 7.71 -30.43 29.40
CA GLU A 126 6.68 -31.46 29.65
C GLU A 126 5.30 -30.83 29.93
N ALA A 127 5.24 -29.72 30.66
CA ALA A 127 3.99 -29.00 30.90
C ALA A 127 3.41 -28.34 29.62
N VAL A 128 4.27 -27.83 28.74
CA VAL A 128 3.86 -27.23 27.46
C VAL A 128 3.39 -28.30 26.46
N SER A 129 4.02 -29.47 26.41
CA SER A 129 3.58 -30.57 25.55
C SER A 129 2.24 -31.16 25.99
N VAL A 130 1.99 -31.26 27.30
CA VAL A 130 0.70 -31.70 27.85
C VAL A 130 -0.41 -30.69 27.51
N ARG A 131 -0.14 -29.38 27.57
CA ARG A 131 -1.13 -28.34 27.22
C ARG A 131 -1.53 -28.38 25.74
N ALA A 132 -0.59 -28.66 24.85
CA ALA A 132 -0.86 -28.79 23.41
C ALA A 132 -1.65 -30.07 23.07
N ALA A 133 -1.41 -31.17 23.77
CA ALA A 133 -2.14 -32.42 23.59
C ALA A 133 -3.61 -32.40 24.10
N GLN A 134 -3.98 -31.39 24.90
CA GLN A 134 -5.34 -31.24 25.45
C GLN A 134 -6.24 -30.27 24.67
N VAL A 135 -5.78 -29.73 23.54
CA VAL A 135 -6.65 -28.95 22.65
C VAL A 135 -7.56 -29.92 21.90
N LYS A 136 -8.70 -30.26 22.51
CA LYS A 136 -9.77 -30.99 21.84
C LYS A 136 -10.36 -30.07 20.76
N PRO A 137 -10.37 -30.45 19.46
CA PRO A 137 -11.08 -29.68 18.46
C PRO A 137 -12.57 -29.59 18.84
N PRO A 138 -13.23 -28.45 18.58
CA PRO A 138 -14.64 -28.28 18.94
C PRO A 138 -15.47 -29.38 18.29
N ALA A 139 -16.22 -30.13 19.10
CA ALA A 139 -16.92 -31.36 18.71
C ALA A 139 -18.01 -31.18 17.62
N ASN A 140 -18.30 -29.94 17.23
CA ASN A 140 -19.40 -29.58 16.33
C ASN A 140 -18.94 -29.17 14.93
N VAL A 141 -17.66 -29.30 14.57
CA VAL A 141 -17.20 -28.95 13.23
C VAL A 141 -16.79 -30.23 12.48
N PRO A 142 -17.52 -30.61 11.41
CA PRO A 142 -17.15 -31.75 10.58
C PRO A 142 -15.74 -31.60 10.02
N ALA A 143 -14.98 -32.70 9.98
CA ALA A 143 -13.60 -32.70 9.47
C ALA A 143 -13.52 -32.16 8.03
N ASP A 144 -14.50 -32.49 7.20
CA ASP A 144 -14.58 -32.05 5.80
C ASP A 144 -14.80 -30.53 5.69
N TYR A 145 -15.54 -29.93 6.63
CA TYR A 145 -15.75 -28.48 6.68
C TYR A 145 -14.45 -27.74 7.00
N LEU A 146 -13.65 -28.25 7.93
CA LEU A 146 -12.33 -27.67 8.25
C LEU A 146 -11.35 -27.81 7.07
N LEU A 147 -11.40 -28.93 6.35
CA LEU A 147 -10.52 -29.19 5.21
C LEU A 147 -10.84 -28.24 4.04
N ALA A 148 -12.11 -28.03 3.73
CA ALA A 148 -12.55 -27.09 2.70
C ALA A 148 -12.23 -25.63 3.05
N HIS A 149 -12.30 -25.25 4.33
CA HIS A 149 -12.00 -23.88 4.78
C HIS A 149 -10.50 -23.63 5.04
N HIS A 150 -9.66 -24.65 5.03
CA HIS A 150 -8.21 -24.51 5.18
C HIS A 150 -7.55 -23.91 3.92
N GLU A 151 -8.09 -24.16 2.74
CA GLU A 151 -7.57 -23.62 1.47
C GLU A 151 -7.77 -22.11 1.32
N TYR A 152 -8.70 -21.52 2.09
CA TYR A 152 -9.09 -20.10 1.97
C TYR A 152 -8.81 -19.25 3.22
N SER A 153 -8.07 -19.77 4.21
CA SER A 153 -7.73 -18.98 5.39
C SER A 153 -6.56 -18.01 5.10
N PRO A 154 -6.74 -16.68 5.25
CA PRO A 154 -5.66 -15.70 5.09
C PRO A 154 -4.63 -15.74 6.23
N ALA A 155 -4.85 -16.55 7.26
CA ALA A 155 -3.94 -16.68 8.40
C ALA A 155 -2.73 -17.61 8.15
N THR A 156 -2.72 -18.36 7.04
CA THR A 156 -1.64 -19.31 6.72
C THR A 156 -0.34 -18.64 6.26
N ALA A 157 -0.33 -17.31 6.07
CA ALA A 157 0.89 -16.56 5.77
C ALA A 157 1.85 -16.44 6.96
N ILE A 158 1.40 -16.72 8.20
CA ILE A 158 2.25 -16.65 9.40
C ILE A 158 1.95 -17.83 10.32
N GLN A 159 2.44 -19.03 9.99
CA GLN A 159 2.91 -20.01 10.98
C GLN A 159 3.79 -21.11 10.37
N SER A 160 5.10 -20.86 10.49
CA SER A 160 6.22 -21.78 10.71
C SER A 160 5.98 -23.30 10.72
N VAL A 161 6.82 -24.00 9.97
CA VAL A 161 7.41 -25.34 10.23
C VAL A 161 6.41 -26.50 10.38
N GLY A 162 6.41 -27.35 9.35
CA GLY A 162 5.51 -28.48 9.20
C GLY A 162 5.57 -29.53 10.32
N THR A 163 4.41 -30.11 10.61
CA THR A 163 4.31 -31.42 11.26
C THR A 163 3.17 -32.17 10.56
N TYR A 164 3.53 -33.17 9.76
CA TYR A 164 2.58 -34.07 9.11
C TYR A 164 1.87 -34.92 10.17
N LEU A 165 0.55 -34.72 10.36
CA LEU A 165 -0.27 -35.70 11.08
C LEU A 165 -1.09 -36.52 10.08
N ARG A 166 -0.75 -37.82 10.04
CA ARG A 166 -1.41 -38.88 9.29
C ARG A 166 -2.80 -39.12 9.90
N ALA A 167 -3.86 -38.95 9.12
CA ALA A 167 -5.20 -39.30 9.55
C ALA A 167 -5.33 -40.83 9.72
N VAL A 168 -5.78 -41.26 10.90
CA VAL A 168 -6.24 -42.63 11.17
C VAL A 168 -7.70 -42.71 10.73
N VAL A 169 -7.98 -43.68 9.85
CA VAL A 169 -9.34 -44.02 9.41
C VAL A 169 -10.13 -44.62 10.58
N THR A 170 -11.30 -44.05 10.83
CA THR A 170 -12.45 -44.68 11.52
C THR A 170 -13.65 -44.39 10.61
N GLN A 171 -14.61 -45.25 10.32
CA GLN A 171 -15.11 -46.52 10.87
C GLN A 171 -15.81 -47.22 9.66
N GLU A 172 -16.38 -48.43 9.71
CA GLU A 172 -17.67 -48.69 10.36
C GLU A 172 -18.02 -50.18 10.29
N SER A 173 -18.34 -50.75 11.44
CA SER A 173 -18.92 -52.09 11.57
C SER A 173 -20.43 -52.02 11.36
N GLU A 174 -20.92 -52.65 10.28
CA GLU A 174 -22.34 -52.82 9.98
C GLU A 174 -22.97 -53.92 10.88
N PRO A 175 -24.20 -53.73 11.40
CA PRO A 175 -24.85 -54.75 12.22
C PRO A 175 -25.50 -55.84 11.36
N ARG A 176 -25.22 -57.08 11.75
CA ARG A 176 -25.72 -58.35 11.19
C ARG A 176 -27.21 -58.55 11.52
N PRO A 177 -28.01 -59.25 10.68
CA PRO A 177 -29.28 -59.83 11.13
C PRO A 177 -29.09 -61.04 12.08
#